data_AF-A0A8T4QDE6-F1
#
_entry.id   AF-A0A8T4QDE6-F1
#
_cell.length_a   1.000
_cell.length_b   1.000
_cell.length_c   1.000
_cell.angle_alpha   90.00
_cell.angle_beta   90.00
_cell.angle_gamma   90.00
#
_symmetry.space_group_name_H-M   'P 1'
#
loop_
_entity.id
_entity.type
_entity.pdbx_description
1 polymer ?
#
loop_
_entity_poly.entity_id
_entity_poly.type
_entity_poly.pdbx_seq_one_letter_code
_entity_poly.pdbx_strand_id
1 'polypeptide(L)'
;MIQFRSKDLQKLAPQLREKGYYIPQQQRGIDWSAYTINQINDIIDTLHFIRDEVDKIYQRKAHESVGRPPIDPGNLAKAILFTELYSFPERKAEGWIKLLGHHLGIDEHIDDRVLGKGYKNREVISILEKVFKNNRSSDGKNGGDGTGLEKSRKENYESTKKKGLYMTSIVDSR
;
A
#
# COMPACT_ATOMS: atom_id res chain seq x y z
N MET A 1 22.79 16.55 33.69
CA MET A 1 22.15 16.49 32.36
C MET A 1 22.88 17.49 31.47
N ILE A 2 23.59 17.05 30.43
CA ILE A 2 24.38 17.95 29.58
C ILE A 2 23.42 18.67 28.62
N GLN A 3 23.32 19.99 28.73
CA GLN A 3 22.43 20.81 27.90
C GLN A 3 23.24 21.37 26.73
N PHE A 4 23.07 20.78 25.54
CA PHE A 4 23.74 21.26 24.33
C PHE A 4 23.12 22.58 23.86
N ARG A 5 23.94 23.61 23.60
CA ARG A 5 23.46 24.86 22.98
C ARG A 5 23.22 24.62 21.49
N SER A 6 22.31 25.38 20.86
CA SER A 6 21.95 25.16 19.45
C SER A 6 23.14 25.22 18.49
N LYS A 7 24.14 26.07 18.80
CA LYS A 7 25.39 26.18 18.03
C LYS A 7 26.27 24.94 18.12
N ASP A 8 26.23 24.22 19.24
CA ASP A 8 27.01 23.00 19.44
C ASP A 8 26.39 21.85 18.63
N LEU A 9 25.05 21.77 18.60
CA LEU A 9 24.32 20.81 17.76
C LEU A 9 24.53 21.08 16.25
N GLN A 10 24.55 22.35 15.83
CA GLN A 10 24.81 22.73 14.43
C GLN A 10 26.22 22.35 13.97
N LYS A 11 27.22 22.37 14.86
CA LYS A 11 28.59 21.93 14.55
C LYS A 11 28.76 20.42 14.58
N LEU A 12 27.96 19.73 15.40
CA LEU A 12 28.01 18.29 15.55
C LEU A 12 27.42 17.58 14.30
N ALA A 13 26.31 18.08 13.77
CA ALA A 13 25.57 17.42 12.67
C ALA A 13 26.41 17.14 11.39
N PRO A 14 27.30 18.04 10.91
CA PRO A 14 28.19 17.75 9.78
C PRO A 14 29.25 16.68 10.10
N GLN A 15 29.88 16.75 11.27
CA GLN A 15 30.91 15.78 11.70
C GLN A 15 30.33 14.37 11.83
N LEU A 16 29.10 14.33 12.29
CA LEU A 16 28.28 13.16 12.42
C LEU A 16 27.89 12.56 11.07
N ARG A 17 27.55 13.40 10.08
CA ARG A 17 27.30 12.99 8.70
C ARG A 17 28.54 12.42 8.02
N GLU A 18 29.70 13.04 8.23
CA GLU A 18 30.99 12.56 7.70
C GLU A 18 31.41 11.20 8.27
N LYS A 19 31.12 10.94 9.55
CA LYS A 19 31.43 9.66 10.18
C LYS A 19 30.60 8.49 9.65
N GLY A 20 29.42 8.76 9.08
CA GLY A 20 28.46 7.74 8.71
C GLY A 20 27.87 7.06 9.95
N TYR A 21 26.55 6.94 10.01
CA TYR A 21 25.86 6.36 11.16
C TYR A 21 25.30 4.98 10.90
N TYR A 22 24.98 4.71 9.65
CA TYR A 22 24.33 3.49 9.26
C TYR A 22 25.39 2.53 8.74
N ILE A 23 25.30 1.28 9.18
CA ILE A 23 26.09 0.20 8.61
C ILE A 23 25.56 -0.01 7.18
N PRO A 24 26.37 0.23 6.13
CA PRO A 24 25.92 0.02 4.76
C PRO A 24 25.55 -1.45 4.62
N GLN A 25 24.32 -1.70 4.20
CA GLN A 25 23.89 -3.06 3.90
C GLN A 25 24.53 -3.49 2.59
N GLN A 26 25.07 -4.71 2.55
CA GLN A 26 25.58 -5.28 1.31
C GLN A 26 24.45 -5.31 0.28
N GLN A 27 24.70 -4.74 -0.91
CA GLN A 27 23.75 -4.80 -2.01
C GLN A 27 23.50 -6.26 -2.36
N ARG A 28 22.25 -6.70 -2.21
CA ARG A 28 21.82 -8.02 -2.64
C ARG A 28 21.78 -8.03 -4.17
N GLY A 29 22.28 -9.09 -4.79
CA GLY A 29 22.08 -9.32 -6.22
C GLY A 29 20.57 -9.38 -6.50
N ILE A 30 20.11 -8.61 -7.49
CA ILE A 30 18.72 -8.62 -7.91
C ILE A 30 18.54 -9.80 -8.88
N ASP A 31 17.70 -10.76 -8.51
CA ASP A 31 17.20 -11.75 -9.45
C ASP A 31 16.10 -11.09 -10.29
N TRP A 32 16.48 -10.63 -11.50
CA TRP A 32 15.59 -9.97 -12.43
C TRP A 32 14.45 -10.88 -12.91
N SER A 33 14.69 -12.18 -13.04
CA SER A 33 13.66 -13.13 -13.45
C SER A 33 12.58 -13.25 -12.38
N ALA A 34 12.99 -13.43 -11.13
CA ALA A 34 12.07 -13.47 -10.01
C ALA A 34 11.32 -12.13 -9.84
N TYR A 35 12.00 -10.99 -10.02
CA TYR A 35 11.37 -9.68 -9.99
C TYR A 35 10.28 -9.53 -11.05
N THR A 36 10.55 -9.88 -12.30
CA THR A 36 9.56 -9.79 -13.38
C THR A 36 8.36 -10.68 -13.12
N ILE A 37 8.57 -11.93 -12.69
CA ILE A 37 7.47 -12.84 -12.33
C ILE A 37 6.63 -12.25 -11.19
N ASN A 38 7.26 -11.69 -10.16
CA ASN A 38 6.54 -11.04 -9.07
C ASN A 38 5.71 -9.85 -9.57
N GLN A 39 6.26 -8.99 -10.44
CA GLN A 39 5.51 -7.87 -11.02
C GLN A 39 4.31 -8.32 -11.84
N ILE A 40 4.41 -9.45 -12.54
CA ILE A 40 3.29 -10.03 -13.31
C ILE A 40 2.18 -10.50 -12.37
N ASN A 41 2.55 -11.14 -11.26
CA ASN A 41 1.59 -11.73 -10.32
C ASN A 41 0.99 -10.72 -9.32
N ASP A 42 1.68 -9.60 -9.08
CA ASP A 42 1.35 -8.62 -8.03
C ASP A 42 -0.09 -8.13 -8.10
N ILE A 43 -0.61 -7.90 -9.31
CA ILE A 43 -2.00 -7.45 -9.51
C ILE A 43 -2.98 -8.50 -8.98
N ILE A 44 -2.82 -9.76 -9.38
CA ILE A 44 -3.71 -10.85 -8.97
C ILE A 44 -3.59 -11.09 -7.47
N ASP A 45 -2.36 -11.13 -6.96
CA ASP A 45 -2.06 -11.35 -5.55
C ASP A 45 -2.66 -10.24 -4.68
N THR A 46 -2.64 -9.00 -5.14
CA THR A 46 -3.24 -7.87 -4.43
C THR A 46 -4.78 -7.95 -4.39
N LEU A 47 -5.42 -8.36 -5.50
CA LEU A 47 -6.87 -8.56 -5.53
C LEU A 47 -7.30 -9.71 -4.60
N HIS A 48 -6.56 -10.82 -4.62
CA HIS A 48 -6.79 -11.94 -3.72
C HIS A 48 -6.53 -11.56 -2.25
N PHE A 49 -5.51 -10.76 -1.97
CA PHE A 49 -5.26 -10.24 -0.64
C PHE A 49 -6.46 -9.44 -0.11
N ILE A 50 -7.02 -8.53 -0.91
CA ILE A 50 -8.24 -7.79 -0.53
C ILE A 50 -9.39 -8.74 -0.21
N ARG A 51 -9.63 -9.72 -1.09
CA ARG A 51 -10.69 -10.72 -0.89
C ARG A 51 -10.50 -11.47 0.42
N ASP A 52 -9.34 -12.07 0.60
CA ASP A 52 -9.05 -13.00 1.69
C ASP A 52 -9.02 -12.26 3.04
N GLU A 53 -8.50 -11.03 3.09
CA GLU A 53 -8.51 -10.22 4.32
C GLU A 53 -9.91 -9.79 4.74
N VAL A 54 -10.79 -9.45 3.78
CA VAL A 54 -12.18 -9.14 4.09
C VAL A 54 -12.95 -10.39 4.52
N ASP A 55 -12.76 -11.52 3.82
CA ASP A 55 -13.48 -12.77 4.09
C ASP A 55 -13.09 -13.41 5.44
N LYS A 56 -11.86 -13.17 5.92
CA LYS A 56 -11.46 -13.54 7.30
C LYS A 56 -12.28 -12.85 8.38
N ILE A 57 -12.76 -11.64 8.09
CA ILE A 57 -13.38 -10.73 9.08
C ILE A 57 -14.90 -10.75 8.98
N TYR A 58 -15.41 -10.94 7.77
CA TYR A 58 -16.82 -10.83 7.46
C TYR A 58 -17.33 -12.11 6.78
N GLN A 59 -18.35 -12.71 7.38
CA GLN A 59 -19.09 -13.82 6.77
C GLN A 59 -20.40 -13.28 6.21
N ARG A 60 -20.67 -13.63 4.95
CA ARG A 60 -21.90 -13.25 4.26
C ARG A 60 -23.11 -13.73 5.03
N LYS A 61 -24.05 -12.81 5.25
CA LYS A 61 -25.32 -13.12 5.90
C LYS A 61 -26.29 -13.66 4.85
N ALA A 62 -26.94 -14.79 5.15
CA ALA A 62 -28.06 -15.25 4.36
C ALA A 62 -29.22 -14.26 4.55
N HIS A 63 -29.73 -13.72 3.45
CA HIS A 63 -30.90 -12.84 3.45
C HIS A 63 -32.12 -13.60 2.94
N GLU A 64 -33.14 -13.77 3.79
CA GLU A 64 -34.42 -14.40 3.44
C GLU A 64 -35.45 -13.39 2.89
N SER A 65 -34.99 -12.29 2.31
CA SER A 65 -35.90 -11.24 1.82
C SER A 65 -36.49 -11.58 0.46
N VAL A 66 -37.80 -11.38 0.31
CA VAL A 66 -38.50 -11.40 -0.98
C VAL A 66 -38.20 -10.10 -1.74
N GLY A 67 -37.45 -10.18 -2.86
CA GLY A 67 -37.10 -9.04 -3.71
C GLY A 67 -35.64 -9.06 -4.19
N ARG A 68 -35.13 -7.91 -4.67
CA ARG A 68 -33.70 -7.76 -5.00
C ARG A 68 -32.89 -7.91 -3.70
N PRO A 69 -31.95 -8.87 -3.62
CA PRO A 69 -31.12 -9.03 -2.44
C PRO A 69 -30.38 -7.73 -2.11
N PRO A 70 -30.26 -7.36 -0.83
CA PRO A 70 -29.43 -6.22 -0.44
C PRO A 70 -27.98 -6.49 -0.84
N ILE A 71 -27.26 -5.42 -1.18
CA ILE A 71 -25.83 -5.52 -1.49
C ILE A 71 -25.08 -5.91 -0.23
N ASP A 72 -24.24 -6.93 -0.34
CA ASP A 72 -23.46 -7.46 0.75
C ASP A 72 -22.41 -6.44 1.23
N PRO A 73 -22.39 -6.09 2.53
CA PRO A 73 -21.39 -5.18 3.10
C PRO A 73 -19.94 -5.62 2.90
N GLY A 74 -19.66 -6.93 2.89
CA GLY A 74 -18.34 -7.47 2.62
C GLY A 74 -17.91 -7.22 1.19
N ASN A 75 -18.76 -7.56 0.22
CA ASN A 75 -18.51 -7.27 -1.20
C ASN A 75 -18.32 -5.77 -1.45
N LEU A 76 -19.12 -4.92 -0.79
CA LEU A 76 -18.99 -3.47 -0.88
C LEU A 76 -17.66 -2.97 -0.28
N ALA A 77 -17.20 -3.54 0.83
CA ALA A 77 -15.89 -3.21 1.41
C ALA A 77 -14.74 -3.59 0.48
N LYS A 78 -14.79 -4.76 -0.16
CA LYS A 78 -13.78 -5.19 -1.16
C LYS A 78 -13.74 -4.23 -2.35
N ALA A 79 -14.90 -3.81 -2.84
CA ALA A 79 -15.02 -2.83 -3.92
C ALA A 79 -14.41 -1.48 -3.56
N ILE A 80 -14.63 -0.99 -2.32
CA ILE A 80 -14.02 0.26 -1.84
C ILE A 80 -12.50 0.13 -1.74
N LEU A 81 -12.00 -0.95 -1.14
CA LEU A 81 -10.54 -1.18 -1.05
C LEU A 81 -9.88 -1.21 -2.42
N PHE A 82 -10.49 -1.88 -3.40
CA PHE A 82 -10.04 -1.87 -4.78
C PHE A 82 -10.05 -0.46 -5.39
N THR A 83 -11.12 0.30 -5.14
CA THR A 83 -11.26 1.67 -5.66
C THR A 83 -10.17 2.60 -5.11
N GLU A 84 -9.88 2.51 -3.82
CA GLU A 84 -8.82 3.28 -3.16
C GLU A 84 -7.42 2.85 -3.62
N LEU A 85 -7.17 1.55 -3.76
CA LEU A 85 -5.89 1.00 -4.23
C LEU A 85 -5.46 1.61 -5.57
N TYR A 86 -6.40 1.75 -6.51
CA TYR A 86 -6.14 2.31 -7.83
C TYR A 86 -6.51 3.80 -7.95
N SER A 87 -6.99 4.41 -6.86
CA SER A 87 -7.45 5.81 -6.83
C SER A 87 -8.44 6.14 -7.95
N PHE A 88 -9.38 5.23 -8.20
CA PHE A 88 -10.38 5.41 -9.25
C PHE A 88 -11.57 6.24 -8.77
N PRO A 89 -12.15 7.09 -9.64
CA PRO A 89 -13.50 7.60 -9.40
C PRO A 89 -14.51 6.45 -9.50
N GLU A 90 -15.60 6.54 -8.77
CA GLU A 90 -16.58 5.46 -8.56
C GLU A 90 -17.14 4.91 -9.88
N ARG A 91 -17.36 5.78 -10.87
CA ARG A 91 -17.83 5.39 -12.21
C ARG A 91 -16.83 4.50 -12.95
N LYS A 92 -15.54 4.80 -12.85
CA LYS A 92 -14.49 3.94 -13.44
C LYS A 92 -14.38 2.65 -12.65
N ALA A 93 -14.46 2.74 -11.32
CA ALA A 93 -14.42 1.58 -10.45
C ALA A 93 -15.54 0.59 -10.77
N GLU A 94 -16.78 1.04 -11.00
CA GLU A 94 -17.88 0.16 -11.44
C GLU A 94 -17.50 -0.65 -12.69
N GLY A 95 -16.94 0.01 -13.71
CA GLY A 95 -16.51 -0.66 -14.94
C GLY A 95 -15.43 -1.71 -14.68
N TRP A 96 -14.44 -1.39 -13.85
CA TRP A 96 -13.37 -2.32 -13.48
C TRP A 96 -13.83 -3.47 -12.59
N ILE A 97 -14.73 -3.22 -11.65
CA ILE A 97 -15.32 -4.24 -10.78
C ILE A 97 -16.14 -5.22 -11.63
N LYS A 98 -16.83 -4.77 -12.69
CA LYS A 98 -17.49 -5.69 -13.63
C LYS A 98 -16.51 -6.63 -14.35
N LEU A 99 -15.28 -6.18 -14.62
CA LEU A 99 -14.27 -6.98 -15.31
C LEU A 99 -13.51 -7.91 -14.38
N LEU A 100 -13.14 -7.43 -13.18
CA LEU A 100 -12.20 -8.10 -12.28
C LEU A 100 -12.83 -8.53 -10.95
N GLY A 101 -14.12 -8.27 -10.74
CA GLY A 101 -14.84 -8.55 -9.49
C GLY A 101 -14.76 -10.00 -9.05
N HIS A 102 -14.65 -10.94 -10.00
CA HIS A 102 -14.44 -12.35 -9.69
C HIS A 102 -13.18 -12.61 -8.85
N HIS A 103 -12.06 -11.92 -9.14
CA HIS A 103 -10.83 -12.04 -8.34
C HIS A 103 -11.00 -11.46 -6.93
N LEU A 104 -11.85 -10.45 -6.79
CA LEU A 104 -12.26 -9.92 -5.49
C LEU A 104 -13.31 -10.81 -4.79
N GLY A 105 -13.81 -11.88 -5.41
CA GLY A 105 -14.91 -12.68 -4.87
C GLY A 105 -16.23 -11.91 -4.80
N ILE A 106 -16.41 -10.89 -5.64
CA ILE A 106 -17.64 -10.12 -5.78
C ILE A 106 -18.48 -10.77 -6.88
N ASP A 107 -19.64 -11.30 -6.49
CA ASP A 107 -20.62 -11.92 -7.37
C ASP A 107 -21.81 -11.00 -7.68
N GLU A 108 -21.99 -9.93 -6.89
CA GLU A 108 -23.06 -8.97 -7.03
C GLU A 108 -22.70 -7.79 -7.94
N HIS A 109 -23.70 -7.22 -8.61
CA HIS A 109 -23.51 -5.97 -9.33
C HIS A 109 -23.55 -4.76 -8.37
N ILE A 110 -22.38 -4.12 -8.24
CA ILE A 110 -22.20 -2.86 -7.50
C ILE A 110 -22.15 -1.71 -8.51
N ASP A 111 -23.09 -0.77 -8.41
CA ASP A 111 -23.12 0.45 -9.22
C ASP A 111 -22.36 1.61 -8.55
N ASP A 112 -22.01 2.65 -9.33
CA ASP A 112 -21.27 3.82 -8.86
C ASP A 112 -21.93 4.53 -7.65
N ARG A 113 -23.26 4.60 -7.62
CA ARG A 113 -24.03 5.23 -6.52
C ARG A 113 -24.00 4.40 -5.26
N VAL A 114 -24.10 3.08 -5.36
CA VAL A 114 -23.98 2.14 -4.24
C VAL A 114 -22.57 2.22 -3.67
N LEU A 115 -21.56 2.22 -4.54
CA LEU A 115 -20.16 2.37 -4.15
C LEU A 115 -19.94 3.66 -3.35
N GLY A 116 -20.39 4.80 -3.89
CA GLY A 116 -20.29 6.10 -3.21
C GLY A 116 -21.06 6.17 -1.88
N LYS A 117 -22.20 5.47 -1.76
CA LYS A 117 -22.93 5.36 -0.48
C LYS A 117 -22.24 4.44 0.52
N GLY A 118 -21.43 3.48 0.05
CA GLY A 118 -20.71 2.52 0.88
C GLY A 118 -19.77 3.17 1.90
N TYR A 119 -19.16 4.30 1.56
CA TYR A 119 -18.32 5.08 2.47
C TYR A 119 -19.03 5.57 3.74
N LYS A 120 -20.37 5.67 3.71
CA LYS A 120 -21.19 6.09 4.86
C LYS A 120 -21.84 4.91 5.59
N ASN A 121 -21.68 3.69 5.09
CA ASN A 121 -22.28 2.50 5.69
C ASN A 121 -21.47 2.07 6.93
N ARG A 122 -22.12 2.05 8.10
CA ARG A 122 -21.49 1.71 9.38
C ARG A 122 -20.89 0.29 9.42
N GLU A 123 -21.53 -0.66 8.75
CA GLU A 123 -21.05 -2.04 8.70
C GLU A 123 -19.78 -2.14 7.85
N VAL A 124 -19.78 -1.50 6.69
CA VAL A 124 -18.60 -1.38 5.81
C VAL A 124 -17.44 -0.72 6.54
N ILE A 125 -17.68 0.42 7.21
CA ILE A 125 -16.65 1.12 7.99
C ILE A 125 -16.06 0.19 9.06
N SER A 126 -16.89 -0.60 9.74
CA SER A 126 -16.40 -1.55 10.76
C SER A 126 -15.53 -2.65 10.14
N ILE A 127 -15.86 -3.16 8.94
CA ILE A 127 -15.04 -4.13 8.22
C ILE A 127 -13.69 -3.51 7.86
N LEU A 128 -13.69 -2.32 7.26
CA LEU A 128 -12.47 -1.61 6.85
C LEU A 128 -11.55 -1.32 8.04
N GLU A 129 -12.10 -0.89 9.18
CA GLU A 129 -11.33 -0.65 10.41
C GLU A 129 -10.64 -1.94 10.90
N LYS A 130 -11.34 -3.08 10.87
CA LYS A 130 -10.78 -4.37 11.28
C LYS A 130 -9.70 -4.84 10.30
N VAL A 131 -9.91 -4.71 8.99
CA VAL A 131 -8.89 -5.03 7.96
C VAL A 131 -7.63 -4.21 8.23
N PHE A 132 -7.78 -2.91 8.47
CA PHE A 132 -6.65 -2.02 8.78
C PHE A 132 -5.94 -2.43 10.07
N LYS A 133 -6.67 -2.72 11.15
CA LYS A 133 -6.08 -3.14 12.43
C LYS A 133 -5.30 -4.45 12.30
N ASN A 134 -5.83 -5.44 11.58
CA ASN A 134 -5.18 -6.74 11.39
C ASN A 134 -3.89 -6.63 10.57
N ASN A 135 -3.80 -5.65 9.68
CA ASN A 135 -2.67 -5.47 8.78
C ASN A 135 -1.71 -4.35 9.22
N ARG A 136 -1.88 -3.78 10.42
CA ARG A 136 -1.07 -2.67 10.95
C ARG A 136 0.34 -3.07 11.43
N SER A 137 0.93 -4.12 10.88
CA SER A 137 2.28 -4.53 11.25
C SER A 137 3.33 -3.68 10.53
N SER A 138 4.39 -3.30 11.25
CA SER A 138 5.58 -2.66 10.69
C SER A 138 6.78 -3.39 11.26
N ASP A 139 7.68 -3.87 10.39
CA ASP A 139 8.92 -4.50 10.81
C ASP A 139 9.96 -3.48 11.31
N GLY A 140 9.61 -2.17 11.29
CA GLY A 140 10.47 -1.06 11.69
C GLY A 140 11.68 -0.83 10.77
N LYS A 141 11.99 -1.77 9.87
CA LYS A 141 13.16 -1.71 8.98
C LYS A 141 13.00 -0.63 7.91
N ASN A 142 11.77 -0.40 7.48
CA ASN A 142 11.42 0.64 6.50
C ASN A 142 10.81 1.90 7.15
N GLY A 143 10.81 1.99 8.48
CA GLY A 143 10.32 3.16 9.22
C GLY A 143 11.25 4.36 9.09
N GLY A 144 10.68 5.56 8.97
CA GLY A 144 11.47 6.78 9.12
C GLY A 144 11.80 7.02 10.59
N ASP A 145 13.08 7.15 10.94
CA ASP A 145 13.53 7.34 12.34
C ASP A 145 13.23 8.73 12.92
N GLY A 146 12.52 9.59 12.19
CA GLY A 146 12.08 10.92 12.64
C GLY A 146 13.20 11.93 12.87
N THR A 147 14.46 11.60 12.58
CA THR A 147 15.63 12.45 12.95
C THR A 147 15.89 13.61 11.99
N GLY A 148 15.28 13.62 10.81
CA GLY A 148 15.56 14.61 9.76
C GLY A 148 16.96 14.50 9.14
N LEU A 149 17.74 13.48 9.50
CA LEU A 149 19.04 13.19 8.90
C LEU A 149 18.89 12.40 7.59
N GLU A 150 19.94 12.42 6.78
CA GLU A 150 20.02 11.67 5.53
C GLU A 150 19.91 10.17 5.87
N LYS A 151 18.78 9.55 5.52
CA LYS A 151 18.48 8.15 5.87
C LYS A 151 19.54 7.22 5.28
N SER A 152 19.72 6.04 5.87
CA SER A 152 20.43 4.90 5.25
C SER A 152 19.99 4.65 3.80
N ARG A 153 18.71 4.87 3.45
CA ARG A 153 18.22 4.78 2.06
C ARG A 153 18.85 5.83 1.14
N LYS A 154 19.01 7.07 1.61
CA LYS A 154 19.69 8.14 0.86
C LYS A 154 21.18 7.82 0.75
N GLU A 155 21.84 7.42 1.83
CA GLU A 155 23.25 7.02 1.81
C GLU A 155 23.51 5.80 0.90
N ASN A 156 22.64 4.78 0.89
CA ASN A 156 22.72 3.62 -0.01
C ASN A 156 22.42 4.01 -1.47
N TYR A 157 21.45 4.90 -1.72
CA TYR A 157 21.14 5.36 -3.07
C TYR A 157 22.26 6.27 -3.63
N GLU A 158 22.80 7.18 -2.81
CA GLU A 158 23.86 8.12 -3.19
C GLU A 158 25.22 7.44 -3.34
N SER A 159 25.52 6.41 -2.56
CA SER A 159 26.73 5.59 -2.77
C SER A 159 26.71 4.85 -4.12
N THR A 160 25.51 4.53 -4.63
CA THR A 160 25.33 3.94 -5.98
C THR A 160 25.44 4.98 -7.09
N LYS A 161 25.16 6.26 -6.79
CA LYS A 161 25.21 7.38 -7.76
C LYS A 161 26.63 7.71 -8.25
N LYS A 162 27.67 7.27 -7.53
CA LYS A 162 29.08 7.42 -7.94
C LYS A 162 29.56 6.23 -8.76
N LYS A 163 29.01 6.06 -9.97
CA LYS A 163 29.63 5.38 -11.11
C LYS A 163 28.78 5.69 -12.34
N GLY A 164 29.36 6.31 -13.35
CA GLY A 164 28.68 6.83 -14.53
C GLY A 164 28.00 5.75 -15.37
N LEU A 165 26.79 5.38 -14.97
CA LEU A 165 25.84 4.58 -15.75
C LEU A 165 24.51 5.31 -15.67
N TYR A 166 24.38 6.36 -16.49
CA TYR A 166 23.09 6.84 -16.92
C TYR A 166 22.46 5.74 -17.78
N MET A 167 21.82 4.75 -17.14
CA MET A 167 20.61 4.21 -17.73
C MET A 167 19.51 5.20 -17.38
N THR A 168 19.45 6.28 -18.16
CA THR A 168 18.23 7.04 -18.35
C THR A 168 17.12 6.03 -18.62
N SER A 169 16.23 5.86 -17.64
CA SER A 169 15.00 5.12 -17.81
C SER A 169 14.30 5.68 -19.04
N ILE A 170 14.07 4.83 -20.03
CA ILE A 170 13.31 5.09 -21.28
C ILE A 170 11.85 5.53 -20.99
N VAL A 171 11.47 5.73 -19.73
CA VAL A 171 10.12 6.07 -19.27
C VAL A 171 9.92 7.59 -19.11
N ASP A 172 10.98 8.41 -19.15
CA ASP A 172 10.85 9.88 -19.02
C ASP A 172 10.81 10.58 -20.40
N SER A 173 10.14 9.95 -21.36
CA SER A 173 9.94 10.49 -22.71
C SER A 173 8.53 10.15 -23.18
N ARG A 174 7.53 10.78 -22.54
CA ARG A 174 6.19 11.02 -23.09
C ARG A 174 5.44 12.03 -22.23
#